data_AF-A0A3L6P3A3-F1
#
_entry.id   AF-A0A3L6P3A3-F1
#
_cell.length_a   1.000
_cell.length_b   1.000
_cell.length_c   1.000
_cell.angle_alpha   90.00
_cell.angle_beta   90.00
_cell.angle_gamma   90.00
#
_symmetry.space_group_name_H-M   'P 1'
#
loop_
_entity.id
_entity.type
_entity.pdbx_description
1 polymer ?
#
loop_
_entity_poly.entity_id
_entity_poly.type
_entity_poly.pdbx_seq_one_letter_code
_entity_poly.pdbx_strand_id
1 'polypeptide(L)'
;MAMGGDGDARGATQLKYNGTGATGANPLNMDVNIWYEPGDIAWMLSATALVLLMIPGVGFFYSGLARRKSALSLIWLSVMSAAVTTFQWFFWGFSLTFSHTAGPFIGDLANFGFRDVLARPSVGSAHLPDMLFAVYQGMFSALTVALATGAVAERGRMLPCIIFIFVWATVVYDPIACWTWNPNGWSNKMGGLDFAGGTPVHIASGSAALAYSMMLGKRSGHGTHELNYRPHNATHIVTGTVFLWVGWFGFNAGSALSANLRGVMAAVVTNLAACVGGMTWCLLDYRLERKFSTVGFCSGVVAGLVCITPGSGYVPPWAAVIFGVVGAAGSNYATKVKFLLGIDDALDIFAVHGIGGLIGNICTAFFATPSIAALDGYSRIKGGWVERHWAQMGYQLADSICGGLYSFVVTCIILFLMNLIPGLRLRVDSDAEVQGIDDAEIGEFAYDYVELTREVVSDIDNESGSRYSADPTAFHHYEKNHIPMIDARMFGGQPAHAPVTFPQ
;
A
#
# COMPACT_ATOMS: atom_id res chain seq x y z
N MET A 1 45.23 -15.67 30.42
CA MET A 1 46.25 -14.64 30.16
C MET A 1 46.67 -14.85 28.71
N ALA A 2 46.05 -14.21 27.70
CA ALA A 2 46.17 -12.79 27.31
C ALA A 2 47.67 -12.41 27.16
N MET A 3 48.22 -11.95 26.04
CA MET A 3 47.78 -11.13 24.89
C MET A 3 48.66 -11.54 23.69
N GLY A 4 48.45 -11.22 22.41
CA GLY A 4 47.71 -10.17 21.73
C GLY A 4 48.40 -9.97 20.38
N GLY A 5 47.62 -9.93 19.31
CA GLY A 5 48.10 -9.73 17.95
C GLY A 5 46.97 -9.12 17.14
N ASP A 6 46.68 -7.85 17.42
CA ASP A 6 45.89 -7.00 16.54
C ASP A 6 46.58 -6.92 15.18
N GLY A 7 45.89 -7.40 14.16
CA GLY A 7 46.28 -7.31 12.76
C GLY A 7 45.04 -7.15 11.90
N ASP A 8 44.62 -5.89 11.72
CA ASP A 8 43.70 -5.37 10.70
C ASP A 8 42.33 -6.05 10.52
N ALA A 9 41.38 -5.68 11.38
CA ALA A 9 39.94 -5.68 11.05
C ALA A 9 39.54 -4.45 10.18
N ARG A 10 40.40 -4.06 9.23
CA ARG A 10 40.17 -2.95 8.28
C ARG A 10 40.61 -3.36 6.87
N GLY A 11 39.90 -4.31 6.28
CA GLY A 11 40.18 -4.72 4.90
C GLY A 11 39.60 -6.07 4.52
N ALA A 12 38.40 -6.43 4.98
CA ALA A 12 37.67 -7.52 4.35
C ALA A 12 37.40 -7.11 2.89
N THR A 13 38.26 -7.58 1.99
CA THR A 13 38.10 -7.29 0.56
C THR A 13 36.84 -8.02 0.13
N GLN A 14 35.76 -7.28 -0.14
CA GLN A 14 34.53 -7.83 -0.66
C GLN A 14 34.85 -8.73 -1.86
N LEU A 15 34.56 -10.03 -1.72
CA LEU A 15 34.86 -10.98 -2.78
C LEU A 15 33.73 -10.92 -3.81
N LYS A 16 34.10 -10.92 -5.09
CA LYS A 16 33.09 -11.09 -6.15
C LYS A 16 32.50 -12.49 -6.03
N TYR A 17 31.18 -12.58 -6.13
CA TYR A 17 30.49 -13.86 -6.18
C TYR A 17 31.06 -14.71 -7.33
N ASN A 18 31.42 -15.95 -7.01
CA ASN A 18 32.15 -16.86 -7.89
C ASN A 18 31.24 -17.75 -8.76
N GLY A 19 29.92 -17.51 -8.76
CA GLY A 19 28.95 -18.31 -9.53
C GLY A 19 28.65 -19.68 -8.93
N THR A 20 28.77 -19.84 -7.61
CA THR A 20 28.44 -21.09 -6.90
C THR A 20 26.94 -21.42 -6.94
N GLY A 21 26.51 -22.55 -6.38
CA GLY A 21 25.20 -23.19 -6.63
C GLY A 21 23.93 -22.36 -6.36
N ALA A 22 22.76 -22.97 -6.55
CA ALA A 22 21.47 -22.27 -6.57
C ALA A 22 21.20 -21.38 -5.32
N THR A 23 21.69 -21.76 -4.14
CA THR A 23 21.58 -21.02 -2.87
C THR A 23 22.70 -20.00 -2.61
N GLY A 24 23.65 -19.83 -3.52
CA GLY A 24 24.91 -19.14 -3.27
C GLY A 24 26.00 -20.16 -3.00
N ALA A 25 26.28 -20.46 -1.73
CA ALA A 25 27.21 -21.52 -1.32
C ALA A 25 26.67 -22.25 -0.07
N ASN A 26 27.33 -23.33 0.35
CA ASN A 26 26.97 -24.03 1.59
C ASN A 26 27.51 -23.23 2.80
N PRO A 27 26.64 -22.67 3.67
CA PRO A 27 27.07 -21.84 4.80
C PRO A 27 27.85 -22.61 5.88
N LEU A 28 27.80 -23.96 5.87
CA LEU A 28 28.63 -24.78 6.76
C LEU A 28 30.11 -24.79 6.35
N ASN A 29 30.41 -24.48 5.10
CA ASN A 29 31.76 -24.59 4.53
C ASN A 29 32.35 -23.25 4.13
N MET A 30 31.52 -22.21 3.98
CA MET A 30 31.91 -20.89 3.50
C MET A 30 31.01 -19.83 4.12
N ASP A 31 31.61 -18.75 4.60
CA ASP A 31 30.84 -17.56 4.98
C ASP A 31 30.24 -16.93 3.72
N VAL A 32 28.93 -16.95 3.61
CA VAL A 32 28.18 -16.41 2.47
C VAL A 32 28.00 -14.89 2.53
N ASN A 33 28.37 -14.25 3.65
CA ASN A 33 28.27 -12.80 3.81
C ASN A 33 29.43 -12.05 3.14
N ILE A 34 30.51 -12.73 2.77
CA ILE A 34 31.73 -12.13 2.21
C ILE A 34 31.52 -11.43 0.84
N TRP A 35 30.35 -11.63 0.22
CA TRP A 35 29.97 -11.00 -1.04
C TRP A 35 29.22 -9.69 -0.88
N TYR A 36 28.78 -9.36 0.34
CA TYR A 36 27.83 -8.29 0.59
C TYR A 36 28.37 -7.28 1.60
N GLU A 37 28.06 -6.01 1.36
CA GLU A 37 28.39 -4.96 2.30
C GLU A 37 27.39 -4.96 3.46
N PRO A 38 27.84 -5.00 4.73
CA PRO A 38 26.94 -4.95 5.89
C PRO A 38 26.04 -3.70 5.89
N GLY A 39 26.53 -2.59 5.34
CA GLY A 39 25.76 -1.34 5.21
C GLY A 39 24.58 -1.47 4.24
N ASP A 40 24.76 -2.15 3.11
CA ASP A 40 23.67 -2.44 2.17
C ASP A 40 22.61 -3.33 2.83
N ILE A 41 23.04 -4.37 3.55
CA ILE A 41 22.13 -5.26 4.28
C ILE A 41 21.33 -4.50 5.33
N ALA A 42 22.01 -3.68 6.16
CA ALA A 42 21.35 -2.90 7.21
C ALA A 42 20.34 -1.91 6.64
N TRP A 43 20.70 -1.22 5.55
CA TRP A 43 19.78 -0.30 4.86
C TRP A 43 18.56 -1.02 4.31
N MET A 44 18.75 -2.17 3.64
CA MET A 44 17.64 -2.89 3.02
C MET A 44 16.70 -3.55 4.04
N LEU A 45 17.21 -4.05 5.17
CA LEU A 45 16.36 -4.49 6.29
C LEU A 45 15.53 -3.32 6.86
N SER A 46 16.16 -2.15 7.03
CA SER A 46 15.47 -0.94 7.50
C SER A 46 14.40 -0.48 6.51
N ALA A 47 14.73 -0.45 5.22
CA ALA A 47 13.83 -0.09 4.14
C ALA A 47 12.64 -1.06 4.04
N THR A 48 12.87 -2.35 4.23
CA THR A 48 11.81 -3.38 4.31
C THR A 48 10.80 -3.06 5.42
N ALA A 49 11.28 -2.74 6.63
CA ALA A 49 10.42 -2.39 7.75
C ALA A 49 9.62 -1.09 7.49
N LEU A 50 10.22 -0.13 6.81
CA LEU A 50 9.55 1.11 6.39
C LEU A 50 8.44 0.85 5.36
N VAL A 51 8.64 -0.06 4.40
CA VAL A 51 7.58 -0.43 3.44
C VAL A 51 6.46 -1.21 4.13
N LEU A 52 6.79 -2.11 5.06
CA LEU A 52 5.79 -2.80 5.89
C LEU A 52 4.90 -1.81 6.65
N LEU A 53 5.47 -0.71 7.19
CA LEU A 53 4.73 0.35 7.88
C LEU A 53 3.70 1.04 6.97
N MET A 54 3.92 1.07 5.65
CA MET A 54 2.98 1.69 4.70
C MET A 54 1.65 0.94 4.64
N ILE A 55 1.63 -0.38 4.87
CA ILE A 55 0.42 -1.19 4.74
C ILE A 55 -0.67 -0.77 5.74
N PRO A 56 -0.42 -0.70 7.07
CA PRO A 56 -1.39 -0.10 7.99
C PRO A 56 -1.58 1.40 7.72
N GLY A 57 -0.58 2.10 7.15
CA GLY A 57 -0.72 3.47 6.67
C GLY A 57 -1.84 3.64 5.63
N VAL A 58 -1.92 2.74 4.64
CA VAL A 58 -3.03 2.66 3.67
C VAL A 58 -4.34 2.40 4.40
N GLY A 59 -4.37 1.46 5.34
CA GLY A 59 -5.54 1.15 6.15
C GLY A 59 -6.10 2.37 6.87
N PHE A 60 -5.25 3.13 7.58
CA PHE A 60 -5.67 4.37 8.25
C PHE A 60 -6.10 5.45 7.27
N PHE A 61 -5.37 5.62 6.17
CA PHE A 61 -5.69 6.64 5.17
C PHE A 61 -7.07 6.39 4.54
N TYR A 62 -7.32 5.16 4.10
CA TYR A 62 -8.58 4.73 3.51
C TYR A 62 -9.73 4.68 4.50
N SER A 63 -9.49 4.16 5.70
CA SER A 63 -10.42 4.25 6.82
C SER A 63 -10.91 5.68 6.97
N GLY A 64 -9.97 6.63 7.05
CA GLY A 64 -10.19 8.08 7.17
C GLY A 64 -11.14 8.70 6.13
N LEU A 65 -11.06 8.22 4.89
CA LEU A 65 -11.83 8.71 3.75
C LEU A 65 -13.21 8.03 3.63
N ALA A 66 -13.38 6.84 4.18
CA ALA A 66 -14.64 6.10 4.17
C ALA A 66 -15.65 6.65 5.20
N ARG A 67 -16.87 6.10 5.23
CA ARG A 67 -17.83 6.37 6.31
C ARG A 67 -17.47 5.59 7.56
N ARG A 68 -17.88 6.14 8.70
CA ARG A 68 -17.60 5.62 10.05
C ARG A 68 -17.97 4.13 10.25
N LYS A 69 -19.03 3.65 9.59
CA LYS A 69 -19.56 2.28 9.73
C LYS A 69 -18.76 1.19 8.99
N SER A 70 -17.68 1.58 8.32
CA SER A 70 -16.80 0.68 7.55
C SER A 70 -15.33 1.06 7.73
N ALA A 71 -15.02 1.73 8.83
CA ALA A 71 -13.71 2.26 9.11
C ALA A 71 -12.76 1.19 9.65
N LEU A 72 -13.26 0.26 10.47
CA LEU A 72 -12.47 -0.83 11.04
C LEU A 72 -12.09 -1.84 9.95
N SER A 73 -13.05 -2.17 9.10
CA SER A 73 -12.87 -3.13 8.00
C SER A 73 -11.76 -2.75 7.03
N LEU A 74 -11.58 -1.46 6.72
CA LEU A 74 -10.48 -1.01 5.87
C LEU A 74 -9.10 -1.15 6.54
N ILE A 75 -9.01 -0.90 7.85
CA ILE A 75 -7.78 -1.14 8.61
C ILE A 75 -7.49 -2.64 8.66
N TRP A 76 -8.49 -3.44 9.02
CA TRP A 76 -8.36 -4.89 9.13
C TRP A 76 -7.97 -5.52 7.80
N LEU A 77 -8.64 -5.15 6.70
CA LEU A 77 -8.31 -5.63 5.36
C LEU A 77 -6.89 -5.27 4.95
N SER A 78 -6.38 -4.10 5.32
CA SER A 78 -5.00 -3.71 5.01
C SER A 78 -3.98 -4.66 5.67
N VAL A 79 -4.16 -4.99 6.95
CA VAL A 79 -3.27 -5.90 7.69
C VAL A 79 -3.46 -7.34 7.23
N MET A 80 -4.71 -7.75 6.96
CA MET A 80 -5.00 -9.07 6.39
C MET A 80 -4.38 -9.26 5.01
N SER A 81 -4.36 -8.20 4.19
CA SER A 81 -3.66 -8.20 2.90
C SER A 81 -2.17 -8.48 3.06
N ALA A 82 -1.53 -7.95 4.11
CA ALA A 82 -0.14 -8.28 4.41
C ALA A 82 0.06 -9.77 4.69
N ALA A 83 -0.78 -10.35 5.56
CA ALA A 83 -0.66 -11.76 5.94
C ALA A 83 -0.86 -12.70 4.74
N VAL A 84 -1.94 -12.51 3.99
CA VAL A 84 -2.31 -13.35 2.83
C VAL A 84 -1.29 -13.21 1.71
N THR A 85 -0.86 -11.97 1.41
CA THR A 85 0.10 -11.73 0.33
C THR A 85 1.50 -12.21 0.70
N THR A 86 1.92 -12.08 1.97
CA THR A 86 3.20 -12.64 2.43
C THR A 86 3.23 -14.16 2.27
N PHE A 87 2.13 -14.83 2.61
CA PHE A 87 2.01 -16.27 2.36
C PHE A 87 2.03 -16.60 0.86
N GLN A 88 1.28 -15.88 0.03
CA GLN A 88 1.29 -16.06 -1.43
C GLN A 88 2.69 -15.88 -2.02
N TRP A 89 3.42 -14.86 -1.54
CA TRP A 89 4.77 -14.52 -1.97
C TRP A 89 5.76 -15.64 -1.65
N PHE A 90 5.70 -16.16 -0.43
CA PHE A 90 6.45 -17.35 0.00
C PHE A 90 6.08 -18.59 -0.84
N PHE A 91 4.79 -18.83 -1.05
CA PHE A 91 4.28 -20.02 -1.71
C PHE A 91 4.79 -20.10 -3.16
N TRP A 92 4.55 -19.06 -3.96
CA TRP A 92 5.08 -18.99 -5.32
C TRP A 92 5.34 -17.59 -5.86
N GLY A 93 4.87 -16.51 -5.21
CA GLY A 93 4.88 -15.19 -5.82
C GLY A 93 6.28 -14.66 -6.11
N PHE A 94 7.22 -14.91 -5.19
CA PHE A 94 8.64 -14.61 -5.44
C PHE A 94 9.17 -15.34 -6.67
N SER A 95 8.84 -16.63 -6.82
CA SER A 95 9.30 -17.44 -7.96
C SER A 95 8.71 -16.97 -9.28
N LEU A 96 7.40 -16.66 -9.29
CA LEU A 96 6.68 -16.16 -10.47
C LEU A 96 7.14 -14.76 -10.88
N THR A 97 7.79 -14.01 -9.98
CA THR A 97 8.28 -12.66 -10.27
C THR A 97 9.78 -12.64 -10.57
N PHE A 98 10.59 -13.28 -9.73
CA PHE A 98 12.04 -13.07 -9.62
C PHE A 98 12.87 -14.34 -9.74
N SER A 99 12.30 -15.46 -10.19
CA SER A 99 13.12 -16.61 -10.58
C SER A 99 14.19 -16.21 -11.60
N HIS A 100 15.40 -16.73 -11.41
CA HIS A 100 16.54 -16.46 -12.30
C HIS A 100 16.33 -17.01 -13.72
N THR A 101 15.40 -17.96 -13.87
CA THR A 101 15.04 -18.64 -15.12
C THR A 101 13.74 -18.12 -15.73
N ALA A 102 13.23 -16.98 -15.24
CA ALA A 102 11.99 -16.39 -15.71
C ALA A 102 11.94 -16.14 -17.23
N GLY A 103 10.75 -16.32 -17.80
CA GLY A 103 10.44 -15.89 -19.16
C GLY A 103 10.19 -14.38 -19.26
N PRO A 104 9.81 -13.88 -20.45
CA PRO A 104 9.54 -12.45 -20.65
C PRO A 104 8.24 -11.94 -20.00
N PHE A 105 7.31 -12.83 -19.66
CA PHE A 105 5.98 -12.46 -19.16
C PHE A 105 5.68 -12.96 -17.75
N ILE A 106 6.33 -14.03 -17.30
CA ILE A 106 6.18 -14.59 -15.96
C ILE A 106 7.39 -15.46 -15.65
N GLY A 107 7.71 -15.57 -14.37
CA GLY A 107 8.66 -16.53 -13.82
C GLY A 107 8.15 -17.96 -13.86
N ASP A 108 8.96 -18.86 -13.34
CA ASP A 108 8.62 -20.27 -13.17
C ASP A 108 8.47 -20.63 -11.67
N LEU A 109 8.41 -21.92 -11.35
CA LEU A 109 8.27 -22.43 -9.98
C LEU A 109 9.60 -22.95 -9.40
N ALA A 110 10.76 -22.53 -9.93
CA ALA A 110 12.07 -22.97 -9.44
C ALA A 110 12.29 -22.62 -7.96
N ASN A 111 11.70 -21.52 -7.49
CA ASN A 111 11.81 -21.02 -6.12
C ASN A 111 10.50 -21.18 -5.31
N PHE A 112 9.65 -22.14 -5.68
CA PHE A 112 8.42 -22.46 -4.92
C PHE A 112 8.74 -22.73 -3.44
N GLY A 113 7.98 -22.11 -2.53
CA GLY A 113 8.21 -22.22 -1.08
C GLY A 113 9.58 -21.68 -0.65
N PHE A 114 10.10 -20.65 -1.33
CA PHE A 114 11.46 -20.11 -1.14
C PHE A 114 12.58 -21.15 -1.29
N ARG A 115 12.32 -22.23 -2.03
CA ARG A 115 13.34 -23.24 -2.33
C ARG A 115 14.52 -22.59 -3.05
N ASP A 116 15.71 -22.88 -2.56
CA ASP A 116 16.98 -22.38 -3.09
C ASP A 116 17.13 -20.85 -3.07
N VAL A 117 16.27 -20.11 -2.35
CA VAL A 117 16.37 -18.67 -2.11
C VAL A 117 17.19 -18.44 -0.85
N LEU A 118 18.45 -18.02 -0.99
CA LEU A 118 19.32 -17.75 0.16
C LEU A 118 20.32 -16.63 -0.15
N ALA A 119 21.60 -16.97 -0.34
CA ALA A 119 22.69 -16.01 -0.40
C ALA A 119 23.25 -15.80 -1.81
N ARG A 120 22.63 -16.39 -2.84
CA ARG A 120 22.94 -16.08 -4.24
C ARG A 120 22.63 -14.60 -4.50
N PRO A 121 23.44 -13.86 -5.28
CA PRO A 121 23.13 -12.49 -5.64
C PRO A 121 21.81 -12.41 -6.42
N SER A 122 20.97 -11.44 -6.05
CA SER A 122 19.62 -11.33 -6.57
C SER A 122 19.56 -10.92 -8.04
N VAL A 123 18.45 -11.22 -8.71
CA VAL A 123 18.18 -10.76 -10.08
C VAL A 123 18.08 -9.24 -10.19
N GLY A 124 17.71 -8.55 -9.11
CA GLY A 124 17.56 -7.09 -9.09
C GLY A 124 18.88 -6.35 -8.80
N SER A 125 19.78 -6.95 -8.01
CA SER A 125 21.07 -6.36 -7.66
C SER A 125 22.08 -7.43 -7.26
N ALA A 126 23.29 -7.33 -7.84
CA ALA A 126 24.42 -8.17 -7.46
C ALA A 126 24.95 -7.87 -6.04
N HIS A 127 24.53 -6.74 -5.44
CA HIS A 127 24.93 -6.30 -4.10
C HIS A 127 24.00 -6.80 -2.99
N LEU A 128 22.92 -7.51 -3.34
CA LEU A 128 21.98 -8.06 -2.37
C LEU A 128 21.78 -9.56 -2.57
N PRO A 129 21.69 -10.34 -1.47
CA PRO A 129 21.30 -11.73 -1.56
C PRO A 129 19.82 -11.87 -1.93
N ASP A 130 19.50 -12.95 -2.63
CA ASP A 130 18.15 -13.35 -3.05
C ASP A 130 17.15 -13.30 -1.88
N MET A 131 17.52 -13.79 -0.69
CA MET A 131 16.63 -13.77 0.47
C MET A 131 16.25 -12.35 0.91
N LEU A 132 17.22 -11.43 0.98
CA LEU A 132 16.95 -10.06 1.41
C LEU A 132 16.12 -9.32 0.36
N PHE A 133 16.44 -9.52 -0.92
CA PHE A 133 15.65 -9.01 -2.02
C PHE A 133 14.21 -9.55 -2.02
N ALA A 134 14.04 -10.85 -1.74
CA ALA A 134 12.73 -11.50 -1.64
C ALA A 134 11.86 -10.89 -0.55
N VAL A 135 12.40 -10.65 0.65
CA VAL A 135 11.64 -10.05 1.75
C VAL A 135 11.30 -8.59 1.43
N TYR A 136 12.24 -7.81 0.88
CA TYR A 136 12.01 -6.42 0.49
C TYR A 136 10.88 -6.31 -0.56
N GLN A 137 10.98 -7.07 -1.66
CA GLN A 137 9.99 -7.06 -2.74
C GLN A 137 8.63 -7.63 -2.32
N GLY A 138 8.60 -8.57 -1.37
CA GLY A 138 7.36 -9.08 -0.81
C GLY A 138 6.51 -7.99 -0.15
N MET A 139 7.15 -6.96 0.43
CA MET A 139 6.43 -5.82 1.01
C MET A 139 5.78 -4.94 -0.08
N PHE A 140 6.37 -4.82 -1.28
CA PHE A 140 5.76 -4.12 -2.41
C PHE A 140 4.52 -4.87 -2.91
N SER A 141 4.60 -6.20 -2.98
CA SER A 141 3.45 -7.05 -3.32
C SER A 141 2.32 -6.83 -2.32
N ALA A 142 2.61 -6.98 -1.03
CA ALA A 142 1.62 -6.81 0.04
C ALA A 142 0.98 -5.40 0.04
N LEU A 143 1.79 -4.34 -0.14
CA LEU A 143 1.29 -2.98 -0.24
C LEU A 143 0.39 -2.78 -1.46
N THR A 144 0.78 -3.30 -2.62
CA THR A 144 0.01 -3.17 -3.87
C THR A 144 -1.38 -3.80 -3.72
N VAL A 145 -1.44 -4.99 -3.15
CA VAL A 145 -2.70 -5.67 -2.95
C VAL A 145 -3.56 -4.93 -1.91
N ALA A 146 -2.96 -4.44 -0.82
CA ALA A 146 -3.66 -3.60 0.15
C ALA A 146 -4.26 -2.34 -0.50
N LEU A 147 -3.55 -1.69 -1.44
CA LEU A 147 -4.09 -0.56 -2.20
C LEU A 147 -5.31 -0.97 -3.04
N ALA A 148 -5.25 -2.09 -3.76
CA ALA A 148 -6.35 -2.56 -4.60
C ALA A 148 -7.62 -2.90 -3.79
N THR A 149 -7.45 -3.50 -2.61
CA THR A 149 -8.58 -3.91 -1.74
C THR A 149 -9.35 -2.73 -1.14
N GLY A 150 -8.80 -1.51 -1.18
CA GLY A 150 -9.55 -0.30 -0.80
C GLY A 150 -10.85 -0.12 -1.60
N ALA A 151 -10.96 -0.68 -2.81
CA ALA A 151 -12.17 -0.64 -3.62
C ALA A 151 -13.37 -1.38 -3.01
N VAL A 152 -13.13 -2.29 -2.05
CA VAL A 152 -14.14 -3.07 -1.32
C VAL A 152 -14.97 -2.18 -0.38
N ALA A 153 -14.48 -0.97 -0.10
CA ALA A 153 -15.04 -0.04 0.88
C ALA A 153 -16.58 -0.02 0.89
N GLU A 154 -17.14 -0.28 2.08
CA GLU A 154 -18.56 -0.12 2.45
C GLU A 154 -19.58 -1.09 1.87
N ARG A 155 -19.23 -1.94 0.89
CA ARG A 155 -20.21 -2.88 0.29
C ARG A 155 -19.65 -4.22 -0.18
N GLY A 156 -18.34 -4.42 -0.14
CA GLY A 156 -17.76 -5.71 -0.48
C GLY A 156 -17.67 -6.65 0.73
N ARG A 157 -17.72 -7.95 0.47
CA ARG A 157 -17.60 -9.02 1.48
C ARG A 157 -16.15 -9.34 1.79
N MET A 158 -15.85 -9.72 3.03
CA MET A 158 -14.47 -9.94 3.49
C MET A 158 -13.87 -11.22 2.94
N LEU A 159 -14.58 -12.34 3.01
CA LEU A 159 -14.07 -13.63 2.55
C LEU A 159 -13.73 -13.65 1.04
N PRO A 160 -14.61 -13.15 0.13
CA PRO A 160 -14.25 -13.01 -1.27
C PRO A 160 -13.07 -12.06 -1.49
N CYS A 161 -12.95 -10.99 -0.70
CA CYS A 161 -11.78 -10.11 -0.75
C CYS A 161 -10.49 -10.87 -0.41
N ILE A 162 -10.48 -11.69 0.65
CA ILE A 162 -9.31 -12.50 1.04
C ILE A 162 -8.86 -13.45 -0.08
N ILE A 163 -9.81 -14.11 -0.75
CA ILE A 163 -9.51 -15.00 -1.88
C ILE A 163 -9.01 -14.18 -3.07
N PHE A 164 -9.63 -13.03 -3.34
CA PHE A 164 -9.21 -12.12 -4.39
C PHE A 164 -7.76 -11.67 -4.20
N ILE A 165 -7.34 -11.32 -2.97
CA ILE A 165 -5.96 -10.90 -2.63
C ILE A 165 -4.95 -11.94 -3.12
N PHE A 166 -5.14 -13.22 -2.77
CA PHE A 166 -4.22 -14.29 -3.14
C PHE A 166 -4.19 -14.53 -4.66
N VAL A 167 -5.37 -14.59 -5.29
CA VAL A 167 -5.48 -14.85 -6.74
C VAL A 167 -4.93 -13.69 -7.54
N TRP A 168 -5.29 -12.46 -7.19
CA TRP A 168 -4.86 -11.25 -7.88
C TRP A 168 -3.35 -11.02 -7.76
N ALA A 169 -2.75 -11.27 -6.58
CA ALA A 169 -1.30 -11.24 -6.42
C ALA A 169 -0.63 -12.20 -7.43
N THR A 170 -1.17 -13.41 -7.55
CA THR A 170 -0.61 -14.47 -8.41
C THR A 170 -0.72 -14.17 -9.90
N VAL A 171 -1.88 -13.70 -10.38
CA VAL A 171 -2.15 -13.61 -11.83
C VAL A 171 -2.14 -12.18 -12.37
N VAL A 172 -1.98 -11.17 -11.51
CA VAL A 172 -1.89 -9.76 -11.91
C VAL A 172 -0.60 -9.12 -11.44
N TYR A 173 -0.33 -9.14 -10.14
CA TYR A 173 0.88 -8.51 -9.60
C TYR A 173 2.14 -9.21 -10.08
N ASP A 174 2.27 -10.53 -9.87
CA ASP A 174 3.50 -11.26 -10.20
C ASP A 174 3.89 -11.13 -11.69
N PRO A 175 2.95 -11.23 -12.66
CA PRO A 175 3.27 -10.95 -14.06
C PRO A 175 3.75 -9.51 -14.30
N ILE A 176 3.02 -8.49 -13.83
CA ILE A 176 3.39 -7.08 -14.08
C ILE A 176 4.74 -6.74 -13.43
N ALA A 177 4.99 -7.24 -12.23
CA ALA A 177 6.28 -7.10 -11.54
C ALA A 177 7.39 -7.83 -12.31
N CYS A 178 7.13 -9.03 -12.85
CA CYS A 178 8.08 -9.75 -13.71
C CYS A 178 8.41 -8.94 -14.97
N TRP A 179 7.43 -8.30 -15.60
CA TRP A 179 7.65 -7.50 -16.82
C TRP A 179 8.61 -6.34 -16.56
N THR A 180 8.43 -5.70 -15.40
CA THR A 180 9.05 -4.43 -15.05
C THR A 180 10.44 -4.63 -14.42
N TRP A 181 10.56 -5.56 -13.47
CA TRP A 181 11.72 -5.66 -12.59
C TRP A 181 12.55 -6.91 -12.76
N ASN A 182 12.03 -7.97 -13.37
CA ASN A 182 12.88 -9.10 -13.72
C ASN A 182 13.73 -8.71 -14.94
N PRO A 183 15.07 -8.94 -14.94
CA PRO A 183 15.91 -8.70 -16.11
C PRO A 183 15.45 -9.43 -17.38
N ASN A 184 14.68 -10.51 -17.22
CA ASN A 184 14.09 -11.22 -18.34
C ASN A 184 12.78 -10.63 -18.87
N GLY A 185 12.11 -9.79 -18.08
CA GLY A 185 10.84 -9.15 -18.38
C GLY A 185 10.88 -8.30 -19.66
N TRP A 186 9.79 -8.33 -20.42
CA TRP A 186 9.74 -7.64 -21.70
C TRP A 186 9.90 -6.11 -21.58
N SER A 187 9.31 -5.49 -20.55
CA SER A 187 9.37 -4.04 -20.32
C SER A 187 10.78 -3.62 -19.88
N ASN A 188 11.39 -4.40 -18.98
CA ASN A 188 12.77 -4.23 -18.56
C ASN A 188 13.74 -4.28 -19.76
N LYS A 189 13.63 -5.32 -20.60
CA LYS A 189 14.46 -5.51 -21.81
C LYS A 189 14.25 -4.43 -22.87
N MET A 190 13.04 -3.91 -22.99
CA MET A 190 12.72 -2.79 -23.89
C MET A 190 13.43 -1.49 -23.45
N GLY A 191 13.73 -1.35 -22.16
CA GLY A 191 14.30 -0.14 -21.56
C GLY A 191 13.27 0.71 -20.80
N GLY A 192 12.18 0.10 -20.35
CA GLY A 192 11.26 0.74 -19.41
C GLY A 192 11.98 1.15 -18.13
N LEU A 193 11.73 2.37 -17.66
CA LEU A 193 12.30 2.95 -16.46
C LEU A 193 11.21 3.07 -15.39
N ASP A 194 11.21 2.13 -14.46
CA ASP A 194 10.34 2.21 -13.29
C ASP A 194 11.15 1.86 -12.05
N PHE A 195 11.57 2.90 -11.32
CA PHE A 195 12.51 2.75 -10.22
C PHE A 195 11.92 2.02 -9.03
N ALA A 196 10.71 2.40 -8.61
CA ALA A 196 10.09 1.93 -7.36
C ALA A 196 8.64 1.49 -7.51
N GLY A 197 8.10 1.40 -8.73
CA GLY A 197 6.83 0.72 -8.97
C GLY A 197 5.67 1.63 -9.37
N GLY A 198 5.91 2.56 -10.29
CA GLY A 198 4.84 3.29 -10.97
C GLY A 198 3.83 2.33 -11.59
N THR A 199 4.28 1.34 -12.36
CA THR A 199 3.41 0.37 -13.04
C THR A 199 2.98 -0.78 -12.13
N PRO A 200 3.90 -1.60 -11.54
CA PRO A 200 3.52 -2.75 -10.72
C PRO A 200 2.71 -2.41 -9.46
N VAL A 201 2.95 -1.23 -8.85
CA VAL A 201 2.26 -0.85 -7.61
C VAL A 201 1.10 0.08 -7.92
N HIS A 202 1.36 1.27 -8.45
CA HIS A 202 0.33 2.31 -8.49
C HIS A 202 -0.65 2.16 -9.66
N ILE A 203 -0.16 2.02 -10.89
CA ILE A 203 -1.03 1.86 -12.07
C ILE A 203 -1.80 0.54 -11.97
N ALA A 204 -1.14 -0.56 -11.58
CA ALA A 204 -1.79 -1.84 -11.43
C ALA A 204 -2.87 -1.82 -10.34
N SER A 205 -2.57 -1.39 -9.11
CA SER A 205 -3.58 -1.33 -8.03
C SER A 205 -4.69 -0.33 -8.32
N GLY A 206 -4.38 0.84 -8.89
CA GLY A 206 -5.38 1.84 -9.27
C GLY A 206 -6.34 1.31 -10.34
N SER A 207 -5.81 0.64 -11.37
CA SER A 207 -6.63 0.04 -12.43
C SER A 207 -7.45 -1.14 -11.93
N ALA A 208 -6.91 -1.95 -11.02
CA ALA A 208 -7.64 -3.00 -10.33
C ALA A 208 -8.76 -2.44 -9.45
N ALA A 209 -8.51 -1.35 -8.72
CA ALA A 209 -9.52 -0.68 -7.90
C ALA A 209 -10.67 -0.11 -8.74
N LEU A 210 -10.38 0.43 -9.94
CA LEU A 210 -11.40 0.86 -10.90
C LEU A 210 -12.25 -0.33 -11.38
N ALA A 211 -11.60 -1.42 -11.81
CA ALA A 211 -12.26 -2.65 -12.22
C ALA A 211 -13.14 -3.24 -11.11
N TYR A 212 -12.62 -3.28 -9.88
CA TYR A 212 -13.35 -3.77 -8.72
C TYR A 212 -14.57 -2.91 -8.41
N SER A 213 -14.40 -1.58 -8.39
CA SER A 213 -15.51 -0.63 -8.17
C SER A 213 -16.60 -0.75 -9.24
N MET A 214 -16.21 -1.00 -10.50
CA MET A 214 -17.14 -1.25 -11.60
C MET A 214 -17.92 -2.56 -11.39
N MET A 215 -17.25 -3.65 -11.00
CA MET A 215 -17.85 -4.97 -10.82
C MET A 215 -18.73 -5.08 -9.56
N LEU A 216 -18.40 -4.37 -8.48
CA LEU A 216 -19.27 -4.26 -7.29
C LEU A 216 -20.54 -3.44 -7.55
N GLY A 217 -20.46 -2.50 -8.49
CA GLY A 217 -21.47 -1.49 -8.73
C GLY A 217 -21.48 -0.37 -7.69
N LYS A 218 -22.41 0.57 -7.89
CA LYS A 218 -22.57 1.78 -7.08
C LYS A 218 -23.10 1.46 -5.67
N ARG A 219 -22.60 2.18 -4.66
CA ARG A 219 -23.15 2.12 -3.28
C ARG A 219 -24.56 2.67 -3.22
N SER A 220 -25.35 2.20 -2.25
CA SER A 220 -26.66 2.75 -1.97
C SER A 220 -26.56 4.24 -1.61
N GLY A 221 -27.37 5.09 -2.27
CA GLY A 221 -27.33 6.54 -2.15
C GLY A 221 -26.33 7.26 -3.09
N HIS A 222 -25.64 6.55 -3.99
CA HIS A 222 -24.68 7.19 -4.89
C HIS A 222 -25.36 8.24 -5.79
N GLY A 223 -24.91 9.50 -5.70
CA GLY A 223 -25.49 10.64 -6.40
C GLY A 223 -26.52 11.44 -5.60
N THR A 224 -26.82 11.06 -4.36
CA THR A 224 -27.65 11.85 -3.43
C THR A 224 -26.79 12.78 -2.56
N HIS A 225 -27.42 13.80 -1.99
CA HIS A 225 -26.76 14.74 -1.08
C HIS A 225 -26.31 14.09 0.25
N GLU A 226 -26.85 12.90 0.58
CA GLU A 226 -26.49 12.10 1.75
C GLU A 226 -25.17 11.35 1.58
N LEU A 227 -24.78 11.06 0.34
CA LEU A 227 -23.47 10.45 0.02
C LEU A 227 -22.38 11.49 -0.26
N ASN A 228 -22.69 12.79 -0.08
CA ASN A 228 -21.72 13.85 -0.28
C ASN A 228 -20.55 13.69 0.70
N TYR A 229 -19.36 13.64 0.10
CA TYR A 229 -18.04 13.38 0.66
C TYR A 229 -17.85 14.06 2.03
N ARG A 230 -17.93 13.29 3.11
CA ARG A 230 -17.47 13.69 4.43
C ARG A 230 -16.54 12.60 4.97
N PRO A 231 -15.24 12.89 5.13
CA PRO A 231 -14.31 11.95 5.74
C PRO A 231 -14.79 11.62 7.16
N HIS A 232 -14.74 10.35 7.58
CA HIS A 232 -15.20 10.01 8.93
C HIS A 232 -14.26 10.55 10.01
N ASN A 233 -12.95 10.59 9.73
CA ASN A 233 -11.93 10.95 10.70
C ASN A 233 -10.67 11.50 10.03
N ALA A 234 -10.55 12.84 10.04
CA ALA A 234 -9.37 13.52 9.51
C ALA A 234 -8.06 13.12 10.21
N THR A 235 -8.11 12.72 11.49
CA THR A 235 -6.93 12.24 12.22
C THR A 235 -6.45 10.91 11.67
N HIS A 236 -7.34 9.99 11.31
CA HIS A 236 -6.94 8.74 10.62
C HIS A 236 -6.26 9.03 9.29
N ILE A 237 -6.78 9.99 8.51
CA ILE A 237 -6.15 10.42 7.24
C ILE A 237 -4.73 10.94 7.49
N VAL A 238 -4.55 11.81 8.49
CA VAL A 238 -3.22 12.36 8.84
C VAL A 238 -2.28 11.26 9.31
N THR A 239 -2.70 10.38 10.22
CA THR A 239 -1.88 9.25 10.71
C THR A 239 -1.48 8.33 9.56
N GLY A 240 -2.42 7.96 8.69
CA GLY A 240 -2.15 7.17 7.50
C GLY A 240 -1.15 7.85 6.57
N THR A 241 -1.32 9.16 6.34
CA THR A 241 -0.38 9.96 5.53
C THR A 241 1.02 9.98 6.13
N VAL A 242 1.17 10.09 7.46
CA VAL A 242 2.47 10.06 8.14
C VAL A 242 3.16 8.71 7.94
N PHE A 243 2.45 7.59 8.14
CA PHE A 243 3.00 6.25 7.90
C PHE A 243 3.38 6.03 6.45
N LEU A 244 2.53 6.47 5.51
CA LEU A 244 2.82 6.40 4.08
C LEU A 244 4.04 7.23 3.72
N TRP A 245 4.14 8.47 4.19
CA TRP A 245 5.25 9.36 3.86
C TRP A 245 6.57 8.85 4.44
N VAL A 246 6.62 8.49 5.73
CA VAL A 246 7.82 7.92 6.36
C VAL A 246 8.20 6.60 5.68
N GLY A 247 7.22 5.72 5.46
CA GLY A 247 7.45 4.45 4.78
C GLY A 247 7.94 4.60 3.34
N TRP A 248 7.53 5.67 2.65
CA TRP A 248 7.96 5.95 1.28
C TRP A 248 9.46 6.21 1.13
N PHE A 249 10.17 6.56 2.21
CA PHE A 249 11.63 6.58 2.20
C PHE A 249 12.19 5.18 1.98
N GLY A 250 11.66 4.16 2.66
CA GLY A 250 12.04 2.76 2.40
C GLY A 250 11.59 2.26 1.04
N PHE A 251 10.45 2.74 0.55
CA PHE A 251 9.89 2.40 -0.76
C PHE A 251 10.76 2.94 -1.90
N ASN A 252 10.95 4.26 -1.99
CA ASN A 252 11.72 4.87 -3.07
C ASN A 252 13.23 4.71 -2.83
N ALA A 253 13.77 5.18 -1.69
CA ALA A 253 15.22 5.14 -1.49
C ALA A 253 15.77 3.71 -1.34
N GLY A 254 14.96 2.78 -0.81
CA GLY A 254 15.31 1.36 -0.79
C GLY A 254 15.39 0.73 -2.18
N SER A 255 14.68 1.28 -3.18
CA SER A 255 14.70 0.77 -4.56
C SER A 255 16.04 1.06 -5.28
N ALA A 256 16.97 1.77 -4.62
CA ALA A 256 18.38 1.80 -5.04
C ALA A 256 19.11 0.47 -4.77
N LEU A 257 18.49 -0.44 -4.00
CA LEU A 257 18.99 -1.78 -3.67
C LEU A 257 20.41 -1.79 -3.07
N SER A 258 20.78 -0.71 -2.40
CA SER A 258 22.08 -0.46 -1.78
C SER A 258 22.06 0.88 -1.02
N ALA A 259 22.92 1.01 -0.02
CA ALA A 259 23.23 2.24 0.70
C ALA A 259 24.21 3.12 -0.10
N ASN A 260 23.69 3.85 -1.08
CA ASN A 260 24.49 4.68 -1.99
C ASN A 260 23.87 6.07 -2.25
N LEU A 261 24.60 6.91 -3.00
CA LEU A 261 24.17 8.29 -3.29
C LEU A 261 22.91 8.34 -4.17
N ARG A 262 22.64 7.32 -5.00
CA ARG A 262 21.38 7.22 -5.75
C ARG A 262 20.18 7.03 -4.82
N GLY A 263 20.31 6.20 -3.77
CA GLY A 263 19.31 6.07 -2.72
C GLY A 263 19.07 7.38 -1.97
N VAL A 264 20.14 8.11 -1.63
CA VAL A 264 20.03 9.46 -1.01
C VAL A 264 19.27 10.42 -1.92
N MET A 265 19.58 10.44 -3.22
CA MET A 265 18.86 11.27 -4.18
C MET A 265 17.38 10.90 -4.28
N ALA A 266 17.05 9.60 -4.30
CA ALA A 266 15.68 9.13 -4.29
C ALA A 266 14.92 9.61 -3.04
N ALA A 267 15.54 9.61 -1.86
CA ALA A 267 14.94 10.17 -0.64
C ALA A 267 14.64 11.67 -0.76
N VAL A 268 15.59 12.45 -1.31
CA VAL A 268 15.45 13.91 -1.49
C VAL A 268 14.27 14.22 -2.41
N VAL A 269 14.19 13.58 -3.57
CA VAL A 269 13.12 13.86 -4.54
C VAL A 269 11.76 13.36 -4.05
N THR A 270 11.74 12.26 -3.29
CA THR A 270 10.52 11.73 -2.66
C THR A 270 9.92 12.75 -1.71
N ASN A 271 10.71 13.26 -0.77
CA ASN A 271 10.23 14.25 0.19
C ASN A 271 9.81 15.57 -0.47
N LEU A 272 10.58 16.04 -1.45
CA LEU A 272 10.28 17.29 -2.13
C LEU A 272 8.98 17.19 -2.95
N ALA A 273 8.77 16.09 -3.69
CA ALA A 273 7.53 15.88 -4.43
C ALA A 273 6.32 15.74 -3.51
N ALA A 274 6.47 15.09 -2.36
CA ALA A 274 5.42 14.99 -1.33
C ALA A 274 4.99 16.37 -0.81
N CYS A 275 5.96 17.20 -0.40
CA CYS A 275 5.71 18.56 0.07
C CYS A 275 5.00 19.41 -1.00
N VAL A 276 5.52 19.41 -2.23
CA VAL A 276 4.98 20.20 -3.33
C VAL A 276 3.61 19.69 -3.76
N GLY A 277 3.39 18.38 -3.76
CA GLY A 277 2.09 17.78 -4.05
C GLY A 277 1.03 18.18 -3.03
N GLY A 278 1.36 18.11 -1.73
CA GLY A 278 0.48 18.55 -0.65
C GLY A 278 0.10 20.02 -0.75
N MET A 279 1.09 20.89 -0.99
CA MET A 279 0.85 22.32 -1.22
C MET A 279 -0.04 22.56 -2.45
N THR A 280 0.23 21.87 -3.56
CA THR A 280 -0.50 22.05 -4.82
C THR A 280 -1.97 21.68 -4.67
N TRP A 281 -2.27 20.50 -4.12
CA TRP A 281 -3.65 20.07 -3.94
C TRP A 281 -4.40 21.00 -2.98
N CYS A 282 -3.76 21.39 -1.87
CA CYS A 282 -4.35 22.31 -0.90
C CYS A 282 -4.68 23.68 -1.53
N LEU A 283 -3.82 24.20 -2.41
CA LEU A 283 -4.07 25.45 -3.16
C LEU A 283 -5.20 25.30 -4.19
N LEU A 284 -5.30 24.14 -4.87
CA LEU A 284 -6.37 23.86 -5.82
C LEU A 284 -7.74 23.80 -5.13
N ASP A 285 -7.82 23.18 -3.96
CA ASP A 285 -9.04 23.12 -3.16
C ASP A 285 -9.36 24.51 -2.57
N TYR A 286 -8.35 25.24 -2.08
CA TYR A 286 -8.52 26.60 -1.57
C TYR A 286 -9.12 27.55 -2.61
N ARG A 287 -8.78 27.40 -3.90
CA ARG A 287 -9.36 28.21 -4.99
C ARG A 287 -10.89 28.15 -5.02
N LEU A 288 -11.46 26.96 -4.75
CA LEU A 288 -12.90 26.72 -4.81
C LEU A 288 -13.58 26.99 -3.47
N GLU A 289 -13.03 26.40 -2.39
CA GLU A 289 -13.67 26.40 -1.07
C GLU A 289 -13.28 27.60 -0.19
N ARG A 290 -12.22 28.34 -0.59
CA ARG A 290 -11.62 29.46 0.18
C ARG A 290 -11.22 29.07 1.62
N LYS A 291 -10.95 27.79 1.85
CA LYS A 291 -10.54 27.20 3.13
C LYS A 291 -9.40 26.21 2.89
N PHE A 292 -8.49 26.10 3.85
CA PHE A 292 -7.40 25.10 3.79
C PHE A 292 -7.95 23.73 4.18
N SER A 293 -7.72 22.74 3.32
CA SER A 293 -8.22 21.37 3.48
C SER A 293 -7.09 20.45 3.97
N THR A 294 -7.21 19.92 5.18
CA THR A 294 -6.29 18.89 5.70
C THR A 294 -6.32 17.64 4.83
N VAL A 295 -7.51 17.21 4.41
CA VAL A 295 -7.68 16.06 3.51
C VAL A 295 -7.08 16.32 2.14
N GLY A 296 -7.24 17.54 1.61
CA GLY A 296 -6.63 17.96 0.35
C GLY A 296 -5.11 17.94 0.43
N PHE A 297 -4.52 18.48 1.51
CA PHE A 297 -3.08 18.42 1.73
C PHE A 297 -2.57 16.97 1.80
N CYS A 298 -3.21 16.12 2.61
CA CYS A 298 -2.84 14.71 2.73
C CYS A 298 -2.97 13.94 1.40
N SER A 299 -4.04 14.16 0.64
CA SER A 299 -4.24 13.56 -0.68
C SER A 299 -3.19 14.04 -1.68
N GLY A 300 -2.83 15.32 -1.62
CA GLY A 300 -1.75 15.91 -2.42
C GLY A 300 -0.37 15.33 -2.08
N VAL A 301 -0.09 15.09 -0.81
CA VAL A 301 1.15 14.41 -0.37
C VAL A 301 1.24 13.03 -1.02
N VAL A 302 0.19 12.20 -0.91
CA VAL A 302 0.17 10.86 -1.51
C VAL A 302 0.27 10.93 -3.03
N ALA A 303 -0.44 11.85 -3.69
CA ALA A 303 -0.36 12.02 -5.15
C ALA A 303 1.05 12.43 -5.62
N GLY A 304 1.74 13.30 -4.88
CA GLY A 304 3.12 13.67 -5.15
C GLY A 304 4.08 12.49 -4.99
N LEU A 305 3.90 11.71 -3.92
CA LEU A 305 4.66 10.49 -3.63
C LEU A 305 4.47 9.42 -4.73
N VAL A 306 3.23 9.16 -5.14
CA VAL A 306 2.90 8.25 -6.24
C VAL A 306 3.55 8.70 -7.55
N CYS A 307 3.43 9.99 -7.88
CA CYS A 307 3.95 10.52 -9.13
C CYS A 307 5.47 10.37 -9.24
N ILE A 308 6.21 10.65 -8.15
CA ILE A 308 7.68 10.59 -8.16
C ILE A 308 8.22 9.15 -8.10
N THR A 309 7.45 8.17 -7.61
CA THR A 309 7.85 6.75 -7.48
C THR A 309 8.67 6.22 -8.67
N PRO A 310 8.17 6.21 -9.92
CA PRO A 310 8.90 5.63 -11.05
C PRO A 310 10.18 6.39 -11.42
N GLY A 311 10.23 7.69 -11.12
CA GLY A 311 11.34 8.57 -11.50
C GLY A 311 12.37 8.81 -10.39
N SER A 312 12.10 8.41 -9.16
CA SER A 312 12.82 8.88 -7.98
C SER A 312 14.33 8.59 -8.01
N GLY A 313 14.76 7.48 -8.62
CA GLY A 313 16.17 7.14 -8.82
C GLY A 313 16.77 7.57 -10.16
N TYR A 314 16.09 8.40 -10.95
CA TYR A 314 16.47 8.81 -12.30
C TYR A 314 16.48 10.32 -12.54
N VAL A 315 15.77 11.10 -11.71
CA VAL A 315 15.53 12.53 -11.96
C VAL A 315 16.29 13.43 -10.98
N PRO A 316 16.71 14.63 -11.41
CA PRO A 316 17.33 15.61 -10.52
C PRO A 316 16.29 16.27 -9.57
N PRO A 317 16.71 16.88 -8.44
CA PRO A 317 15.79 17.43 -7.44
C PRO A 317 14.81 18.49 -7.95
N TRP A 318 15.23 19.35 -8.87
CA TRP A 318 14.33 20.37 -9.43
C TRP A 318 13.14 19.75 -10.16
N ALA A 319 13.30 18.57 -10.76
CA ALA A 319 12.21 17.90 -11.46
C ALA A 319 11.14 17.42 -10.47
N ALA A 320 11.53 17.05 -9.24
CA ALA A 320 10.60 16.61 -8.20
C ALA A 320 9.50 17.64 -7.89
N VAL A 321 9.79 18.93 -8.03
CA VAL A 321 8.80 20.01 -7.91
C VAL A 321 7.73 19.86 -8.99
N ILE A 322 8.14 19.59 -10.23
CA ILE A 322 7.21 19.39 -11.35
C ILE A 322 6.36 18.16 -11.08
N PHE A 323 6.97 17.03 -10.70
CA PHE A 323 6.26 15.80 -10.33
C PHE A 323 5.21 16.04 -9.24
N GLY A 324 5.55 16.79 -8.20
CA GLY A 324 4.61 17.18 -7.14
C GLY A 324 3.43 18.00 -7.67
N VAL A 325 3.70 19.04 -8.47
CA VAL A 325 2.65 19.90 -9.04
C VAL A 325 1.74 19.12 -9.99
N VAL A 326 2.30 18.45 -10.99
CA VAL A 326 1.51 17.78 -12.03
C VAL A 326 0.84 16.51 -11.51
N GLY A 327 1.49 15.79 -10.59
CA GLY A 327 0.92 14.63 -9.93
C GLY A 327 -0.29 14.97 -9.08
N ALA A 328 -0.17 15.99 -8.21
CA ALA A 328 -1.28 16.46 -7.39
C ALA A 328 -2.40 17.10 -8.21
N ALA A 329 -2.08 17.98 -9.16
CA ALA A 329 -3.09 18.61 -10.01
C ALA A 329 -3.82 17.59 -10.88
N GLY A 330 -3.07 16.69 -11.54
CA GLY A 330 -3.65 15.64 -12.37
C GLY A 330 -4.55 14.70 -11.57
N SER A 331 -4.10 14.25 -10.40
CA SER A 331 -4.89 13.39 -9.51
C SER A 331 -6.13 14.10 -8.97
N ASN A 332 -6.03 15.37 -8.57
CA ASN A 332 -7.17 16.18 -8.11
C ASN A 332 -8.27 16.27 -9.17
N TYR A 333 -7.93 16.63 -10.41
CA TYR A 333 -8.90 16.66 -11.50
C TYR A 333 -9.38 15.26 -11.90
N ALA A 334 -8.52 14.23 -11.81
CA ALA A 334 -8.89 12.86 -12.09
C ALA A 334 -9.96 12.30 -11.14
N THR A 335 -10.12 12.84 -9.94
CA THR A 335 -11.24 12.47 -9.04
C THR A 335 -12.62 12.69 -9.69
N LYS A 336 -12.69 13.51 -10.74
CA LYS A 336 -13.94 13.75 -11.50
C LYS A 336 -14.22 12.70 -12.58
N VAL A 337 -13.22 11.91 -12.98
CA VAL A 337 -13.34 10.87 -14.01
C VAL A 337 -14.39 9.83 -13.62
N LYS A 338 -14.50 9.51 -12.33
CA LYS A 338 -15.48 8.54 -11.82
C LYS A 338 -16.93 8.93 -12.13
N PHE A 339 -17.25 10.23 -12.15
CA PHE A 339 -18.57 10.72 -12.53
C PHE A 339 -18.82 10.60 -14.03
N LEU A 340 -17.80 10.79 -14.86
CA LEU A 340 -17.89 10.63 -16.31
C LEU A 340 -18.07 9.15 -16.72
N LEU A 341 -17.37 8.25 -16.04
CA LEU A 341 -17.47 6.81 -16.27
C LEU A 341 -18.70 6.17 -15.59
N GLY A 342 -19.35 6.90 -14.67
CA GLY A 342 -20.44 6.37 -13.85
C GLY A 342 -20.01 5.24 -12.92
N ILE A 343 -18.74 5.21 -12.50
CA ILE A 343 -18.18 4.21 -11.59
C ILE A 343 -18.01 4.83 -10.21
N ASP A 344 -18.38 4.09 -9.16
CA ASP A 344 -18.26 4.55 -7.77
C ASP A 344 -16.94 4.09 -7.13
N ASP A 345 -15.84 4.72 -7.53
CA ASP A 345 -14.57 4.61 -6.81
C ASP A 345 -14.65 5.43 -5.51
N ALA A 346 -14.78 4.71 -4.40
CA ALA A 346 -15.14 5.29 -3.11
C ALA A 346 -14.06 6.18 -2.52
N LEU A 347 -12.79 5.81 -2.72
CA LEU A 347 -11.64 6.42 -2.06
C LEU A 347 -10.70 7.11 -3.06
N ASP A 348 -11.15 7.29 -4.31
CA ASP A 348 -10.39 7.93 -5.39
C ASP A 348 -9.05 7.22 -5.69
N ILE A 349 -9.01 5.90 -5.52
CA ILE A 349 -7.79 5.08 -5.66
C ILE A 349 -7.29 5.13 -7.10
N PHE A 350 -8.18 5.05 -8.08
CA PHE A 350 -7.80 5.14 -9.49
C PHE A 350 -7.24 6.52 -9.84
N ALA A 351 -7.81 7.58 -9.26
CA ALA A 351 -7.36 8.95 -9.52
C ALA A 351 -5.96 9.20 -8.95
N VAL A 352 -5.70 8.78 -7.71
CA VAL A 352 -4.42 9.01 -7.05
C VAL A 352 -3.35 8.03 -7.51
N HIS A 353 -3.64 6.72 -7.53
CA HIS A 353 -2.64 5.69 -7.87
C HIS A 353 -2.58 5.40 -9.37
N GLY A 354 -3.73 5.19 -10.02
CA GLY A 354 -3.79 4.88 -11.45
C GLY A 354 -3.30 6.03 -12.32
N ILE A 355 -3.97 7.19 -12.23
CA ILE A 355 -3.63 8.37 -13.02
C ILE A 355 -2.34 9.03 -12.51
N GLY A 356 -2.15 9.13 -11.20
CA GLY A 356 -0.89 9.66 -10.64
C GLY A 356 0.34 8.85 -11.06
N GLY A 357 0.25 7.52 -11.07
CA GLY A 357 1.32 6.63 -11.54
C GLY A 357 1.61 6.81 -13.03
N LEU A 358 0.57 6.93 -13.87
CA LEU A 358 0.70 7.20 -15.30
C LEU A 358 1.41 8.54 -15.56
N ILE A 359 1.00 9.60 -14.86
CA ILE A 359 1.64 10.92 -14.94
C ILE A 359 3.10 10.82 -14.51
N GLY A 360 3.39 10.06 -13.46
CA GLY A 360 4.74 9.77 -12.99
C GLY A 360 5.62 9.10 -14.04
N ASN A 361 5.10 8.07 -14.72
CA ASN A 361 5.82 7.39 -15.80
C ASN A 361 6.08 8.32 -16.99
N ILE A 362 5.11 9.16 -17.37
CA ILE A 362 5.29 10.18 -18.42
C ILE A 362 6.37 11.19 -18.02
N CYS A 363 6.34 11.67 -16.77
CA CYS A 363 7.35 12.58 -16.26
C CYS A 363 8.73 11.94 -16.19
N THR A 364 8.81 10.64 -15.87
CA THR A 364 10.05 9.86 -15.89
C THR A 364 10.63 9.76 -17.31
N ALA A 365 9.78 9.49 -18.31
CA ALA A 365 10.20 9.52 -19.71
C ALA A 365 10.79 10.86 -20.14
N PHE A 366 10.30 11.94 -19.53
CA PHE A 366 10.73 13.28 -19.86
C PHE A 366 12.04 13.65 -19.17
N PHE A 367 12.11 13.44 -17.85
CA PHE A 367 13.13 14.01 -16.97
C PHE A 367 14.24 13.05 -16.52
N ALA A 368 14.20 11.76 -16.91
CA ALA A 368 15.26 10.82 -16.54
C ALA A 368 16.63 11.26 -17.09
N THR A 369 17.67 11.16 -16.26
CA THR A 369 19.03 11.59 -16.59
C THR A 369 20.07 10.51 -16.25
N PRO A 370 21.01 10.19 -17.15
CA PRO A 370 22.07 9.21 -16.92
C PRO A 370 22.96 9.56 -15.73
N SER A 371 23.18 10.86 -15.46
CA SER A 371 24.02 11.32 -14.36
C SER A 371 23.46 10.93 -12.99
N ILE A 372 22.14 10.96 -12.81
CA ILE A 372 21.47 10.52 -11.59
C ILE A 372 21.46 9.00 -11.47
N ALA A 373 21.18 8.31 -12.58
CA ALA A 373 21.22 6.84 -12.58
C ALA A 373 22.60 6.28 -12.25
N ALA A 374 23.68 6.95 -12.69
CA ALA A 374 25.05 6.52 -12.49
C ALA A 374 25.60 6.76 -11.06
N LEU A 375 24.82 7.36 -10.15
CA LEU A 375 25.25 7.67 -8.78
C LEU A 375 25.51 6.43 -7.90
N ASP A 376 25.04 5.26 -8.32
CA ASP A 376 25.37 3.98 -7.69
C ASP A 376 26.69 3.36 -8.22
N GLY A 377 27.28 3.95 -9.26
CA GLY A 377 28.53 3.50 -9.88
C GLY A 377 28.35 2.46 -10.98
N TYR A 378 27.20 1.76 -11.09
CA TYR A 378 27.03 0.61 -11.98
C TYR A 378 25.81 0.69 -12.91
N SER A 379 24.74 1.40 -12.55
CA SER A 379 23.55 1.52 -13.39
C SER A 379 23.79 2.49 -14.55
N ARG A 380 23.31 2.13 -15.75
CA ARG A 380 23.45 2.94 -16.95
C ARG A 380 22.12 2.96 -17.70
N ILE A 381 21.67 4.16 -18.05
CA ILE A 381 20.47 4.40 -18.85
C ILE A 381 20.78 5.38 -19.97
N LYS A 382 19.94 5.42 -21.00
CA LYS A 382 20.02 6.43 -22.07
C LYS A 382 19.46 7.79 -21.66
N GLY A 383 18.66 7.84 -20.60
CA GLY A 383 17.95 9.03 -20.15
C GLY A 383 16.59 9.21 -20.82
N GLY A 384 15.95 10.34 -20.56
CA GLY A 384 14.67 10.74 -21.12
C GLY A 384 14.80 11.79 -22.22
N TRP A 385 13.73 12.56 -22.41
CA TRP A 385 13.65 13.63 -23.40
C TRP A 385 14.64 14.77 -23.15
N VAL A 386 14.89 15.13 -21.89
CA VAL A 386 15.90 16.14 -21.54
C VAL A 386 17.32 15.75 -22.01
N GLU A 387 17.55 14.45 -22.22
CA GLU A 387 18.79 13.86 -22.73
C GLU A 387 18.71 13.49 -24.23
N ARG A 388 17.67 13.97 -24.92
CA ARG A 388 17.38 13.69 -26.34
C ARG A 388 17.09 12.23 -26.66
N HIS A 389 16.73 11.41 -25.67
CA HIS A 389 16.26 10.05 -25.90
C HIS A 389 14.73 10.00 -26.03
N TRP A 390 14.23 10.38 -27.22
CA TRP A 390 12.79 10.53 -27.47
C TRP A 390 12.00 9.23 -27.36
N ALA A 391 12.63 8.09 -27.67
CA ALA A 391 12.00 6.76 -27.61
C ALA A 391 11.57 6.37 -26.20
N GLN A 392 12.15 6.96 -25.14
CA GLN A 392 11.81 6.65 -23.75
C GLN A 392 10.32 6.86 -23.47
N MET A 393 9.67 7.85 -24.11
CA MET A 393 8.23 8.06 -23.96
C MET A 393 7.41 6.88 -24.47
N GLY A 394 7.80 6.29 -25.60
CA GLY A 394 7.15 5.10 -26.13
C GLY A 394 7.27 3.92 -25.18
N TYR A 395 8.43 3.74 -24.54
CA TYR A 395 8.68 2.66 -23.57
C TYR A 395 7.82 2.82 -22.32
N GLN A 396 7.79 4.02 -21.72
CA GLN A 396 6.98 4.28 -20.54
C GLN A 396 5.48 4.14 -20.82
N LEU A 397 5.01 4.62 -21.97
CA LEU A 397 3.60 4.48 -22.35
C LEU A 397 3.24 3.02 -22.62
N ALA A 398 4.09 2.26 -23.30
CA ALA A 398 3.88 0.84 -23.52
C ALA A 398 3.78 0.09 -22.18
N ASP A 399 4.72 0.34 -21.26
CA ASP A 399 4.70 -0.24 -19.92
C ASP A 399 3.43 0.12 -19.13
N SER A 400 3.13 1.41 -19.00
CA SER A 400 1.97 1.91 -18.25
C SER A 400 0.63 1.41 -18.80
N ILE A 401 0.44 1.47 -20.13
CA ILE A 401 -0.82 1.09 -20.75
C ILE A 401 -0.99 -0.43 -20.73
N CYS A 402 0.06 -1.21 -21.01
CA CYS A 402 -0.02 -2.67 -20.90
C CYS A 402 -0.27 -3.11 -19.45
N GLY A 403 0.45 -2.57 -18.47
CA GLY A 403 0.25 -2.89 -17.06
C GLY A 403 -1.15 -2.50 -16.55
N GLY A 404 -1.60 -1.29 -16.88
CA GLY A 404 -2.93 -0.80 -16.49
C GLY A 404 -4.08 -1.60 -17.14
N LEU A 405 -4.01 -1.85 -18.44
CA LEU A 405 -5.03 -2.64 -19.16
C LEU A 405 -5.03 -4.10 -18.71
N TYR A 406 -3.87 -4.72 -18.55
CA TYR A 406 -3.78 -6.09 -18.05
C TYR A 406 -4.40 -6.19 -16.65
N SER A 407 -4.02 -5.28 -15.75
CA SER A 407 -4.59 -5.23 -14.42
C SER A 407 -6.11 -5.05 -14.46
N PHE A 408 -6.63 -4.08 -15.22
CA PHE A 408 -8.07 -3.84 -15.32
C PHE A 408 -8.83 -5.06 -15.86
N VAL A 409 -8.39 -5.61 -17.00
CA VAL A 409 -9.09 -6.71 -17.69
C VAL A 409 -9.04 -8.00 -16.87
N VAL A 410 -7.87 -8.39 -16.38
CA VAL A 410 -7.72 -9.63 -15.60
C VAL A 410 -8.43 -9.50 -14.25
N THR A 411 -8.42 -8.32 -13.63
CA THR A 411 -9.25 -8.06 -12.43
C THR A 411 -10.73 -8.27 -12.72
N CYS A 412 -11.26 -7.74 -13.83
CA CYS A 412 -12.65 -7.99 -14.22
C CYS A 412 -12.95 -9.48 -14.39
N ILE A 413 -12.04 -10.23 -15.02
CA ILE A 413 -12.19 -11.68 -15.22
C ILE A 413 -12.21 -12.41 -13.88
N ILE A 414 -11.27 -12.13 -12.97
CA ILE A 414 -11.21 -12.74 -11.63
C ILE A 414 -12.53 -12.49 -10.89
N LEU A 415 -12.96 -11.24 -10.82
CA LEU A 415 -14.16 -10.84 -10.10
C LEU A 415 -15.43 -11.45 -10.71
N PHE A 416 -15.51 -11.50 -12.04
CA PHE A 416 -16.60 -12.16 -12.74
C PHE A 416 -16.67 -13.64 -12.37
N LEU A 417 -15.55 -14.37 -12.46
CA LEU A 417 -15.50 -15.80 -12.13
C LEU A 417 -15.82 -16.07 -10.65
N MET A 418 -15.30 -15.25 -9.74
CA MET A 418 -15.60 -15.36 -8.32
C MET A 418 -17.10 -15.16 -8.04
N ASN A 419 -17.73 -14.19 -8.71
CA ASN A 419 -19.15 -13.91 -8.51
C ASN A 419 -20.08 -15.05 -9.02
N LEU A 420 -19.59 -15.94 -9.87
CA LEU A 420 -20.33 -17.14 -10.32
C LEU A 420 -20.32 -18.27 -9.27
N ILE A 421 -19.38 -18.25 -8.32
CA ILE A 421 -19.22 -19.33 -7.34
C ILE A 421 -20.13 -19.05 -6.12
N PRO A 422 -21.04 -19.98 -5.75
CA PRO A 422 -21.84 -19.85 -4.54
C PRO A 422 -20.96 -19.65 -3.31
N GLY A 423 -21.27 -18.63 -2.50
CA GLY A 423 -20.47 -18.25 -1.33
C GLY A 423 -19.42 -17.16 -1.60
N LEU A 424 -19.03 -16.93 -2.86
CA LEU A 424 -18.05 -15.91 -3.26
C LEU A 424 -18.64 -14.68 -3.94
N ARG A 425 -19.95 -14.45 -3.77
CA ARG A 425 -20.59 -13.19 -4.18
C ARG A 425 -19.85 -12.00 -3.58
N LEU A 426 -19.50 -11.04 -4.43
CA LEU A 426 -18.60 -9.94 -4.06
C LEU A 426 -19.24 -8.92 -3.12
N ARG A 427 -20.53 -8.65 -3.32
CA ARG A 427 -21.28 -7.62 -2.60
C ARG A 427 -22.08 -8.22 -1.45
N VAL A 428 -22.18 -7.48 -0.35
CA VAL A 428 -23.12 -7.78 0.74
C VAL A 428 -24.57 -7.54 0.31
N ASP A 429 -25.51 -8.11 1.06
CA ASP A 429 -26.94 -7.81 0.90
C ASP A 429 -27.26 -6.37 1.36
N SER A 430 -28.41 -5.84 0.94
CA SER A 430 -28.82 -4.45 1.21
C SER A 430 -28.82 -4.10 2.70
N ASP A 431 -29.27 -5.03 3.54
CA ASP A 431 -29.44 -4.79 4.97
C ASP A 431 -28.08 -4.71 5.66
N ALA A 432 -27.14 -5.56 5.27
CA ALA A 432 -25.75 -5.51 5.72
C ALA A 432 -25.04 -4.22 5.24
N GLU A 433 -25.33 -3.76 4.01
CA GLU A 433 -24.80 -2.47 3.52
C GLU A 433 -25.35 -1.29 4.35
N VAL A 434 -26.61 -1.36 4.79
CA VAL A 434 -27.23 -0.34 5.67
C VAL A 434 -26.60 -0.39 7.07
N GLN A 435 -26.54 -1.57 7.69
CA GLN A 435 -25.97 -1.82 9.01
C GLN A 435 -24.51 -1.38 9.12
N GLY A 436 -23.73 -1.58 8.04
CA GLY A 436 -22.31 -1.29 7.98
C GLY A 436 -21.47 -2.55 8.07
N ILE A 437 -20.39 -2.57 7.27
CA ILE A 437 -19.55 -3.75 7.10
C ILE A 437 -18.82 -4.18 8.38
N ASP A 438 -18.46 -3.22 9.23
CA ASP A 438 -17.76 -3.51 10.49
C ASP A 438 -18.60 -4.46 11.37
N ASP A 439 -19.91 -4.22 11.43
CA ASP A 439 -20.85 -5.05 12.19
C ASP A 439 -21.19 -6.35 11.46
N ALA A 440 -21.51 -6.25 10.16
CA ALA A 440 -22.00 -7.39 9.38
C ALA A 440 -20.95 -8.48 9.11
N GLU A 441 -19.66 -8.12 8.96
CA GLU A 441 -18.60 -9.06 8.57
C GLU A 441 -17.50 -9.23 9.62
N ILE A 442 -17.33 -8.29 10.57
CA ILE A 442 -16.30 -8.39 11.63
C ILE A 442 -16.96 -8.66 12.99
N GLY A 443 -18.08 -8.01 13.28
CA GLY A 443 -18.73 -8.07 14.59
C GLY A 443 -18.00 -7.27 15.68
N GLU A 444 -17.11 -6.36 15.27
CA GLU A 444 -16.36 -5.45 16.14
C GLU A 444 -16.56 -4.00 15.68
N PHE A 445 -16.42 -3.05 16.60
CA PHE A 445 -16.59 -1.63 16.31
C PHE A 445 -15.29 -0.87 16.48
N ALA A 446 -15.05 0.09 15.57
CA ALA A 446 -13.94 1.03 15.71
C ALA A 446 -14.07 1.96 16.94
N TYR A 447 -15.31 2.17 17.43
CA TYR A 447 -15.59 3.12 18.50
C TYR A 447 -16.81 2.74 19.36
N ASP A 448 -16.66 2.69 20.69
CA ASP A 448 -17.71 2.32 21.67
C ASP A 448 -18.96 3.22 21.63
N TYR A 449 -18.83 4.50 21.25
CA TYR A 449 -20.01 5.38 21.17
C TYR A 449 -20.96 5.02 20.00
N VAL A 450 -20.56 4.15 19.05
CA VAL A 450 -21.51 3.54 18.09
C VAL A 450 -22.46 2.59 18.81
N GLU A 451 -21.94 1.77 19.73
CA GLU A 451 -22.71 0.82 20.52
C GLU A 451 -23.72 1.57 21.38
N LEU A 452 -23.26 2.57 22.14
CA LEU A 452 -24.12 3.42 22.98
C LEU A 452 -25.21 4.18 22.21
N THR A 453 -24.89 4.75 21.03
CA THR A 453 -25.92 5.46 20.23
C THR A 453 -26.98 4.47 19.72
N ARG A 454 -26.59 3.24 19.42
CA ARG A 454 -27.51 2.20 18.97
C ARG A 454 -28.34 1.63 20.08
N GLU A 455 -27.79 1.34 21.26
CA GLU A 455 -28.57 0.93 22.44
C GLU A 455 -29.67 1.96 22.70
N VAL A 456 -29.35 3.25 22.66
CA VAL A 456 -30.33 4.32 22.82
C VAL A 456 -31.38 4.33 21.71
N VAL A 457 -31.00 4.13 20.44
CA VAL A 457 -31.98 4.08 19.33
C VAL A 457 -32.83 2.82 19.39
N SER A 458 -32.25 1.66 19.72
CA SER A 458 -33.00 0.41 19.90
C SER A 458 -33.93 0.48 21.10
N ASP A 459 -33.55 1.18 22.16
CA ASP A 459 -34.43 1.42 23.31
C ASP A 459 -35.58 2.35 22.93
N ILE A 460 -35.34 3.37 22.10
CA ILE A 460 -36.40 4.26 21.57
C ILE A 460 -37.32 3.50 20.61
N ASP A 461 -36.78 2.66 19.73
CA ASP A 461 -37.56 1.84 18.79
C ASP A 461 -38.37 0.76 19.54
N ASN A 462 -37.81 0.19 20.61
CA ASN A 462 -38.53 -0.71 21.51
C ASN A 462 -39.59 0.02 22.33
N GLU A 463 -39.33 1.24 22.84
CA GLU A 463 -40.33 2.05 23.55
C GLU A 463 -41.44 2.56 22.64
N SER A 464 -41.15 2.80 21.36
CA SER A 464 -42.15 3.21 20.36
C SER A 464 -42.92 2.03 19.76
N GLY A 465 -42.35 0.81 19.76
CA GLY A 465 -43.02 -0.44 19.41
C GLY A 465 -43.81 -1.11 20.55
N SER A 466 -43.54 -0.76 21.81
CA SER A 466 -44.09 -1.44 23.00
C SER A 466 -45.41 -0.84 23.56
N ARG A 467 -46.07 0.09 22.87
CA ARG A 467 -47.34 0.66 23.39
C ARG A 467 -48.59 -0.19 23.16
N TYR A 468 -48.50 -1.32 22.47
CA TYR A 468 -49.62 -2.26 22.34
C TYR A 468 -49.14 -3.70 22.23
N SER A 469 -48.89 -4.35 23.37
CA SER A 469 -49.18 -5.77 23.63
C SER A 469 -48.69 -6.14 25.03
N ALA A 470 -49.60 -6.19 25.99
CA ALA A 470 -49.35 -6.86 27.26
C ALA A 470 -49.60 -8.36 27.03
N ASP A 471 -48.54 -9.17 27.03
CA ASP A 471 -48.66 -10.62 27.22
C ASP A 471 -47.46 -11.13 28.06
N PRO A 472 -47.67 -11.62 29.30
CA PRO A 472 -46.60 -11.91 30.22
C PRO A 472 -46.18 -13.39 30.20
N THR A 473 -45.72 -13.93 29.07
CA THR A 473 -45.18 -15.32 29.04
C THR A 473 -44.22 -15.58 27.86
N ALA A 474 -42.95 -15.19 27.97
CA ALA A 474 -41.88 -15.85 27.23
C ALA A 474 -40.50 -15.59 27.88
N PHE A 475 -40.09 -16.50 28.76
CA PHE A 475 -38.69 -16.65 29.15
C PHE A 475 -37.93 -17.34 28.02
N HIS A 476 -36.89 -16.69 27.48
CA HIS A 476 -35.78 -17.41 26.84
C HIS A 476 -34.44 -16.79 27.23
N HIS A 477 -33.69 -17.56 28.02
CA HIS A 477 -32.30 -17.33 28.37
C HIS A 477 -31.39 -17.35 27.14
N TYR A 478 -30.57 -16.32 26.99
CA TYR A 478 -29.27 -16.41 26.33
C TYR A 478 -28.24 -15.74 27.26
N GLU A 479 -27.53 -16.54 28.04
CA GLU A 479 -26.32 -16.12 28.76
C GLU A 479 -25.16 -15.99 27.74
N LYS A 480 -24.65 -14.77 27.56
CA LYS A 480 -23.28 -14.54 27.08
C LYS A 480 -22.43 -14.13 28.27
N ASN A 481 -21.29 -14.81 28.43
CA ASN A 481 -20.31 -14.65 29.50
C ASN A 481 -19.88 -13.18 29.67
N HIS A 482 -20.32 -12.54 30.74
CA HIS A 482 -19.74 -11.30 31.24
C HIS A 482 -18.72 -11.61 32.36
N ILE A 483 -17.51 -11.09 32.20
CA ILE A 483 -16.58 -10.89 33.32
C ILE A 483 -17.14 -9.70 34.12
N PRO A 484 -17.41 -9.83 35.44
CA PRO A 484 -18.03 -8.75 36.19
C PRO A 484 -17.01 -7.63 36.46
N MET A 485 -17.26 -6.45 35.89
CA MET A 485 -16.57 -5.23 36.29
C MET A 485 -17.13 -4.75 37.63
N ILE A 486 -16.25 -4.61 38.62
CA ILE A 486 -16.57 -4.11 39.96
C ILE A 486 -17.00 -2.64 39.86
N ASP A 487 -18.18 -2.33 40.39
CA ASP A 487 -18.78 -1.00 40.40
C ASP A 487 -17.96 -0.01 41.25
N ALA A 488 -17.45 1.05 40.62
CA ALA A 488 -16.65 2.11 41.23
C ALA A 488 -17.45 3.02 42.19
N ARG A 489 -18.73 2.73 42.46
CA ARG A 489 -19.57 3.47 43.42
C ARG A 489 -19.54 2.93 44.86
N MET A 490 -18.74 1.90 45.14
CA MET A 490 -18.58 1.33 46.50
C MET A 490 -17.74 2.20 47.47
N PHE A 491 -17.19 3.35 47.03
CA PHE A 491 -16.49 4.29 47.91
C PHE A 491 -17.11 5.68 47.82
N GLY A 492 -18.18 5.93 48.59
CA GLY A 492 -18.82 7.24 48.62
C GLY A 492 -19.84 7.43 49.74
N GLY A 493 -19.36 7.76 50.94
CA GLY A 493 -20.15 8.31 52.04
C GLY A 493 -19.27 8.45 53.28
N GLN A 494 -19.20 9.54 54.06
CA GLN A 494 -20.01 10.75 54.22
C GLN A 494 -19.12 11.86 54.89
N PRO A 495 -19.61 13.12 55.03
CA PRO A 495 -18.76 14.32 55.21
C PRO A 495 -18.66 14.89 56.65
N ALA A 496 -17.79 15.90 56.76
CA ALA A 496 -17.71 17.05 57.72
C ALA A 496 -16.86 16.92 59.00
N HIS A 497 -15.76 17.69 59.08
CA HIS A 497 -15.60 18.90 59.94
C HIS A 497 -14.15 19.47 59.84
N ALA A 498 -14.03 20.79 60.04
CA ALA A 498 -12.89 21.64 59.67
C ALA A 498 -11.77 21.77 60.75
N PRO A 499 -10.85 22.74 60.68
CA PRO A 499 -9.43 22.56 60.33
C PRO A 499 -8.48 22.69 61.54
N VAL A 500 -7.29 22.06 61.49
CA VAL A 500 -6.20 22.35 62.44
C VAL A 500 -4.85 22.45 61.74
N THR A 501 -4.16 23.51 62.12
CA THR A 501 -2.88 24.09 61.73
C THR A 501 -1.66 23.18 61.82
N PHE A 502 -0.71 23.38 60.89
CA PHE A 502 0.68 22.91 60.99
C PHE A 502 1.52 23.79 61.91
N PRO A 503 2.49 23.20 62.62
CA PRO A 503 3.80 23.85 62.69
C PRO A 503 4.98 22.89 62.42
N GLN A 504 5.93 23.46 61.66
CA GLN A 504 7.33 23.10 61.39
C GLN A 504 7.63 21.91 60.49
#